data_AF-S5SRZ4-F1
#
_entry.id   AF-S5SRZ4-F1
#
_cell.length_a   1.000
_cell.length_b   1.000
_cell.length_c   1.000
_cell.angle_alpha   90.00
_cell.angle_beta   90.00
_cell.angle_gamma   90.00
#
_symmetry.space_group_name_H-M   'P 1'
#
loop_
_entity.id
_entity.type
_entity.pdbx_description
1 polymer ?
#
loop_
_entity_poly.entity_id
_entity_poly.type
_entity_poly.pdbx_seq_one_letter_code
_entity_poly.pdbx_strand_id
1 'polypeptide(L)'
;MTRLDDRGSVTVEAALALSSLIIVAAAIIGAIATMSAKLAAVDAAAAAARAHAIGVAYEPPAGTVAVRESGGLVTVTAEVPAVFGAMTAQAIVPVETAP
;
A
#
# COMPACT_ATOMS: atom_id res chain seq x y z
N MET A 1 20.28 53.06 -0.56
CA MET A 1 19.33 52.64 -1.61
C MET A 1 19.24 51.11 -1.53
N THR A 2 18.46 50.57 -0.57
CA THR A 2 18.69 49.18 -0.11
C THR A 2 17.55 48.47 0.66
N ARG A 3 16.25 48.71 0.45
CA ARG A 3 15.25 48.11 1.39
C ARG A 3 13.95 47.51 0.85
N LEU A 4 13.65 47.62 -0.45
CA LEU A 4 12.45 46.99 -1.01
C LEU A 4 12.74 45.61 -1.60
N ASP A 5 13.86 45.44 -2.29
CA ASP A 5 14.22 44.17 -2.95
C ASP A 5 14.52 43.03 -1.94
N ASP A 6 15.27 43.30 -0.87
CA ASP A 6 15.60 42.29 0.15
C ASP A 6 14.36 41.71 0.84
N ARG A 7 13.34 42.55 1.09
CA ARG A 7 12.11 42.14 1.76
C ARG A 7 11.25 41.25 0.86
N GLY A 8 11.21 41.54 -0.44
CA GLY A 8 10.57 40.69 -1.44
C GLY A 8 11.28 39.35 -1.56
N SER A 9 12.61 39.37 -1.69
CA SER A 9 13.44 38.16 -1.82
C SER A 9 13.25 37.18 -0.67
N VAL A 10 13.32 37.62 0.59
CA VAL A 10 13.17 36.71 1.75
C VAL A 10 11.79 36.07 1.84
N THR A 11 10.73 36.76 1.39
CA THR A 11 9.38 36.17 1.38
C THR A 11 9.22 35.12 0.30
N VAL A 12 9.84 35.32 -0.86
CA VAL A 12 9.86 34.34 -1.96
C VAL A 12 10.67 33.11 -1.56
N GLU A 13 11.85 33.30 -0.95
CA GLU A 13 12.68 32.20 -0.43
C GLU A 13 11.93 31.40 0.65
N ALA A 14 11.27 32.08 1.59
CA ALA A 14 10.47 31.42 2.62
C ALA A 14 9.28 30.67 2.03
N ALA A 15 8.59 31.23 1.04
CA ALA A 15 7.48 30.55 0.36
C ALA A 15 7.95 29.30 -0.39
N LEU A 16 9.10 29.36 -1.06
CA LEU A 16 9.69 28.20 -1.74
C LEU A 16 10.17 27.14 -0.74
N ALA A 17 10.82 27.55 0.35
CA ALA A 17 11.24 26.65 1.41
C ALA A 17 10.05 25.94 2.07
N LEU A 18 8.98 26.68 2.38
CA LEU A 18 7.76 26.13 2.95
C LEU A 18 7.08 25.17 1.96
N SER A 19 6.96 25.55 0.70
CA SER A 19 6.34 24.71 -0.34
C SER A 19 7.11 23.40 -0.52
N SER A 20 8.44 23.47 -0.57
CA SER A 20 9.31 22.29 -0.61
C SER A 20 9.10 21.39 0.60
N LEU A 21 9.07 21.97 1.81
CA LEU A 21 8.84 21.22 3.04
C LEU A 21 7.48 20.52 3.05
N ILE A 22 6.42 21.19 2.59
CA ILE A 22 5.08 20.61 2.49
C ILE A 22 5.06 19.45 1.49
N ILE A 23 5.70 19.60 0.33
CA ILE A 23 5.78 18.54 -0.69
C ILE A 23 6.50 17.31 -0.11
N VAL A 24 7.62 17.52 0.58
CA VAL A 24 8.35 16.43 1.24
C VAL A 24 7.51 15.76 2.32
N ALA A 25 6.82 16.54 3.16
CA ALA A 25 5.96 16.01 4.20
C ALA A 25 4.80 15.18 3.62
N ALA A 26 4.14 15.68 2.57
CA ALA A 26 3.08 14.96 1.87
C ALA A 26 3.60 13.66 1.23
N ALA A 27 4.81 13.68 0.64
CA ALA A 27 5.44 12.49 0.09
C ALA A 27 5.72 11.42 1.16
N ILE A 28 6.22 11.83 2.34
CA ILE A 28 6.45 10.93 3.48
C ILE A 28 5.14 10.29 3.93
N ILE A 29 4.07 11.07 4.07
CA ILE A 29 2.74 10.55 4.46
C ILE A 29 2.24 9.55 3.41
N GLY A 30 2.36 9.87 2.12
CA GLY A 30 2.00 8.96 1.03
C GLY A 30 2.81 7.66 1.05
N ALA A 31 4.09 7.72 1.39
CA ALA A 31 4.96 6.56 1.48
C ALA A 31 4.55 5.64 2.64
N ILE A 32 4.27 6.23 3.81
CA ILE A 32 3.78 5.47 4.97
C ILE A 32 2.43 4.81 4.65
N ALA A 33 1.48 5.55 4.08
CA ALA A 33 0.18 5.02 3.67
C ALA A 33 0.32 3.87 2.66
N THR A 34 1.27 3.97 1.74
CA THR A 34 1.57 2.91 0.78
C THR A 34 2.14 1.68 1.45
N MET A 35 3.03 1.85 2.45
CA MET A 35 3.55 0.73 3.23
C MET A 35 2.44 0.06 4.07
N SER A 36 1.50 0.84 4.62
CA SER A 36 0.32 0.30 5.30
C SER A 36 -0.55 -0.54 4.36
N ALA A 37 -0.77 -0.09 3.12
CA ALA A 37 -1.49 -0.87 2.10
C ALA A 37 -0.76 -2.18 1.76
N LYS A 38 0.58 -2.17 1.74
CA LYS A 38 1.38 -3.40 1.56
C LYS A 38 1.17 -4.39 2.71
N LEU A 39 1.16 -3.93 3.95
CA LEU A 39 0.88 -4.79 5.11
C LEU A 39 -0.55 -5.33 5.05
N ALA A 40 -1.53 -4.50 4.67
CA ALA A 40 -2.91 -4.93 4.46
C ALA A 40 -3.03 -6.01 3.38
N ALA A 41 -2.28 -5.90 2.28
CA ALA A 41 -2.24 -6.94 1.25
C ALA A 41 -1.66 -8.26 1.80
N VAL A 42 -0.59 -8.21 2.60
CA VAL A 42 0.00 -9.40 3.24
C VAL A 42 -1.00 -10.08 4.17
N ASP A 43 -1.66 -9.30 5.02
CA ASP A 43 -2.68 -9.82 5.95
C ASP A 43 -3.87 -10.41 5.19
N ALA A 44 -4.38 -9.71 4.18
CA ALA A 44 -5.49 -10.19 3.34
C ALA A 44 -5.15 -11.49 2.62
N ALA A 45 -3.95 -11.61 2.04
CA ALA A 45 -3.52 -12.85 1.40
C ALA A 45 -3.46 -14.02 2.38
N ALA A 46 -2.91 -13.80 3.58
CA ALA A 46 -2.83 -14.83 4.63
C ALA A 46 -4.21 -15.23 5.18
N ALA A 47 -5.07 -14.26 5.46
CA ALA A 47 -6.43 -14.49 5.93
C ALA A 47 -7.27 -15.23 4.90
N ALA A 48 -7.19 -14.83 3.63
CA ALA A 48 -7.85 -15.50 2.52
C ALA A 48 -7.34 -16.94 2.29
N ALA A 49 -6.04 -17.19 2.43
CA ALA A 49 -5.50 -18.56 2.36
C ALA A 49 -6.09 -19.45 3.47
N ARG A 50 -6.18 -18.95 4.70
CA ARG A 50 -6.80 -19.69 5.81
C ARG A 50 -8.29 -19.91 5.57
N ALA A 51 -9.02 -18.88 5.14
CA ALA A 51 -10.45 -18.98 4.83
C ALA A 51 -10.71 -20.02 3.73
N HIS A 52 -9.88 -20.03 2.69
CA HIS A 52 -9.94 -21.03 1.63
C HIS A 52 -9.68 -22.45 2.14
N ALA A 53 -8.70 -22.65 3.01
CA ALA A 53 -8.41 -23.96 3.60
C ALA A 53 -9.57 -24.52 4.44
N ILE A 54 -10.35 -23.66 5.11
CA ILE A 54 -11.54 -24.06 5.87
C ILE A 54 -12.85 -24.02 5.06
N GLY A 55 -12.78 -23.72 3.76
CA GLY A 55 -13.95 -23.66 2.87
C GLY A 55 -14.90 -22.49 3.14
N VAL A 56 -14.41 -21.39 3.74
CA VAL A 56 -15.21 -20.20 4.06
C VAL A 56 -14.94 -19.09 3.05
N ALA A 57 -16.00 -18.39 2.63
CA ALA A 57 -15.88 -17.22 1.77
C ALA A 57 -15.16 -16.07 2.49
N TYR A 58 -14.20 -15.45 1.81
CA TYR A 58 -13.45 -14.30 2.32
C TYR A 58 -13.69 -13.08 1.43
N GLU A 59 -14.13 -11.98 2.03
CA GLU A 59 -14.25 -10.68 1.38
C GLU A 59 -13.21 -9.72 1.97
N PRO A 60 -12.27 -9.20 1.17
CA PRO A 60 -11.28 -8.26 1.67
C PRO A 60 -11.95 -6.92 2.05
N PRO A 61 -11.55 -6.28 3.16
CA PRO A 61 -12.09 -4.96 3.53
C PRO A 61 -11.66 -3.85 2.56
N ALA A 62 -10.58 -4.06 1.79
CA ALA A 62 -10.12 -3.18 0.74
C ALA A 62 -9.38 -3.97 -0.35
N GLY A 63 -9.55 -3.55 -1.60
CA GLY A 63 -8.86 -4.16 -2.74
C GLY A 63 -9.53 -5.45 -3.22
N THR A 64 -8.73 -6.36 -3.78
CA THR A 64 -9.21 -7.62 -4.38
C THR A 64 -8.33 -8.79 -3.98
N VAL A 65 -8.92 -9.98 -3.95
CA VAL A 65 -8.20 -11.24 -3.73
C VAL A 65 -8.50 -12.21 -4.87
N ALA A 66 -7.46 -12.86 -5.39
CA ALA A 66 -7.55 -13.91 -6.39
C ALA A 66 -6.92 -15.20 -5.85
N VAL A 67 -7.62 -16.32 -5.99
CA VAL A 67 -7.14 -17.65 -5.59
C VAL A 67 -6.86 -18.48 -6.84
N ARG A 68 -5.72 -19.15 -6.89
CA ARG A 68 -5.35 -20.08 -7.96
C ARG A 68 -4.82 -21.37 -7.37
N GLU A 69 -5.37 -22.50 -7.80
CA GLU A 69 -4.90 -23.82 -7.41
C GLU A 69 -4.08 -24.44 -8.55
N SER A 70 -2.91 -24.98 -8.25
CA SER A 70 -2.05 -25.65 -9.22
C SER A 70 -1.06 -26.59 -8.52
N GLY A 71 -0.99 -27.85 -8.97
CA GLY A 71 0.02 -28.79 -8.50
C GLY A 71 -0.07 -29.14 -7.01
N GLY A 72 -1.28 -29.17 -6.45
CA GLY A 72 -1.50 -29.41 -5.02
C GLY A 72 -1.17 -28.22 -4.11
N LEU A 73 -0.93 -27.04 -4.70
CA LEU A 73 -0.74 -25.79 -3.98
C LEU A 73 -1.86 -24.80 -4.33
N VAL A 74 -2.31 -24.06 -3.33
CA VAL A 74 -3.16 -22.89 -3.48
C VAL A 74 -2.31 -21.64 -3.34
N THR A 75 -2.30 -20.83 -4.38
CA THR A 75 -1.71 -19.48 -4.38
C THR A 75 -2.82 -18.45 -4.27
N VAL A 76 -2.80 -17.71 -3.17
CA VAL A 76 -3.69 -16.57 -2.94
C VAL A 76 -2.92 -15.28 -3.19
N THR A 77 -3.44 -14.42 -4.05
CA THR A 77 -2.88 -13.10 -4.35
C THR A 77 -3.86 -12.03 -3.88
N ALA A 78 -3.40 -11.14 -3.01
CA ALA A 78 -4.15 -9.96 -2.61
C ALA A 78 -3.55 -8.71 -3.27
N GLU A 79 -4.41 -7.79 -3.67
CA GLU A 79 -4.04 -6.50 -4.26
C GLU A 79 -4.84 -5.39 -3.56
N VAL A 80 -4.12 -4.42 -2.99
CA VAL A 80 -4.71 -3.30 -2.25
C VAL A 80 -4.28 -1.98 -2.90
N PRO A 81 -5.22 -1.09 -3.30
CA PRO A 81 -4.87 0.20 -3.86
C PRO A 81 -4.17 1.08 -2.82
N ALA A 82 -3.15 1.83 -3.25
CA ALA A 82 -2.38 2.73 -2.41
C ALA A 82 -2.19 4.09 -3.07
N VAL A 83 -1.61 5.04 -2.32
CA VAL A 83 -1.26 6.38 -2.82
C VAL A 83 -0.31 6.27 -4.01
N PHE A 84 0.65 5.36 -3.92
CA PHE A 84 1.62 5.10 -4.98
C PHE A 84 1.42 3.69 -5.57
N GLY A 85 0.43 3.57 -6.46
CA GLY A 85 0.13 2.33 -7.19
C GLY A 85 -0.65 1.30 -6.38
N ALA A 86 -0.72 0.06 -6.85
CA ALA A 86 -1.35 -1.04 -6.13
C ALA A 86 -0.30 -1.91 -5.43
N MET A 87 -0.54 -2.26 -4.18
CA MET A 87 0.33 -3.14 -3.39
C MET A 87 -0.18 -4.56 -3.45
N THR A 88 0.68 -5.49 -3.86
CA THR A 88 0.32 -6.91 -4.01
C THR A 88 1.04 -7.77 -2.99
N ALA A 89 0.43 -8.85 -2.54
CA ALA A 89 1.07 -9.88 -1.72
C ALA A 89 0.53 -11.25 -2.07
N GLN A 90 1.33 -12.29 -1.81
CA GLN A 90 0.95 -13.66 -2.08
C GLN A 90 1.15 -14.55 -0.85
N ALA A 91 0.22 -15.48 -0.64
CA ALA A 91 0.34 -16.57 0.30
C ALA A 91 0.18 -17.88 -0.48
N ILE A 92 1.12 -18.81 -0.29
CA ILE A 92 1.09 -20.13 -0.93
C ILE A 92 0.94 -21.17 0.16
N VAL A 93 -0.09 -22.00 0.05
CA VAL A 93 -0.41 -23.06 1.03
C VAL A 93 -0.67 -24.38 0.30
N PRO A 94 -0.32 -25.54 0.89
CA PRO A 94 -0.67 -26.83 0.32
C PRO A 94 -2.18 -27.10 0.43
N VAL A 95 -2.71 -27.87 -0.51
CA VAL A 95 -4.09 -28.38 -0.47
C VAL A 95 -4.13 -29.54 0.53
N GLU A 96 -4.69 -29.31 1.72
CA GLU A 96 -4.81 -30.37 2.75
C GLU A 96 -6.00 -31.33 2.52
N THR A 97 -6.80 -31.12 1.47
CA THR A 97 -7.71 -32.18 0.98
C THR A 97 -6.90 -33.23 0.19
N ALA A 98 -6.08 -33.99 0.91
CA ALA A 98 -5.59 -35.28 0.41
C ALA A 98 -6.79 -36.24 0.30
N PRO A 99 -6.99 -36.93 -0.84
CA PRO A 99 -7.91 -38.07 -0.92
C PRO A 99 -7.44 -39.24 -0.03
#